data_AF-A0AA97F0I6-F1
#
_entry.id   AF-A0AA97F0I6-F1
#
_cell.length_a   1.000
_cell.length_b   1.000
_cell.length_c   1.000
_cell.angle_alpha   90.00
_cell.angle_beta   90.00
_cell.angle_gamma   90.00
#
_symmetry.space_group_name_H-M   'P 1'
#
loop_
_entity.id
_entity.type
_entity.pdbx_description
1 polymer ?
#
loop_
_entity_poly.entity_id
_entity_poly.type
_entity_poly.pdbx_seq_one_letter_code
_entity_poly.pdbx_strand_id
1 'polypeptide(L)'
;MRFPFKPQHPLLDKPLYARGRFGRLAFAAWLCLVNLIFLTIIFVVEFCLWLIWHDRRPVLIEYLYIVLMIVLLLPYLYYILIIIIRRLHDRNHRSWFVVLYFVPGLNLIFICYLLVSRGNQALNRYGYPWNMYGWEKILGWCQMVLLLLILLGLSILLIGFIFNKS
;
A
#
# COMPACT_ATOMS: atom_id res chain seq x y z
N MET A 1 30.50 12.79 4.62
CA MET A 1 29.08 13.08 4.89
C MET A 1 28.65 12.24 6.10
N ARG A 2 28.43 12.83 7.28
CA ARG A 2 27.96 12.07 8.46
C ARG A 2 26.46 11.84 8.31
N PHE A 3 26.04 10.58 8.25
CA PHE A 3 24.62 10.24 8.31
C PHE A 3 24.07 10.68 9.67
N PRO A 4 22.93 11.40 9.73
CA PRO A 4 22.34 11.81 11.00
C PRO A 4 21.86 10.62 11.85
N PHE A 5 21.85 9.41 11.29
CA PHE A 5 21.43 8.17 11.95
C PHE A 5 22.41 7.04 11.63
N LYS A 6 22.63 6.13 12.60
CA LYS A 6 23.37 4.88 12.33
C LYS A 6 22.65 4.07 11.25
N PRO A 7 23.33 3.62 10.18
CA PRO A 7 22.72 2.78 9.15
C PRO A 7 22.12 1.52 9.78
N GLN A 8 20.86 1.23 9.48
CA GLN A 8 20.20 0.02 10.01
C GLN A 8 20.72 -1.23 9.32
N HIS A 9 21.17 -2.19 10.13
CA HIS A 9 21.58 -3.50 9.64
C HIS A 9 20.34 -4.27 9.14
N PRO A 10 20.40 -4.94 7.97
CA PRO A 10 19.23 -5.60 7.38
C PRO A 10 18.54 -6.63 8.28
N LEU A 11 19.30 -7.35 9.11
CA LEU A 11 18.77 -8.37 10.04
C LEU A 11 18.03 -7.81 11.26
N LEU A 12 18.20 -6.51 11.55
CA LEU A 12 17.59 -5.85 12.71
C LEU A 12 16.52 -4.82 12.30
N ASP A 13 16.22 -4.73 11.00
CA ASP A 13 15.24 -3.80 10.47
C ASP A 13 13.82 -4.29 10.78
N LYS A 14 12.98 -3.38 11.29
CA LYS A 14 11.60 -3.65 11.66
C LYS A 14 10.68 -3.11 10.56
N PRO A 15 10.00 -3.95 9.77
CA PRO A 15 9.30 -3.54 8.54
C PRO A 15 8.18 -2.51 8.76
N LEU A 16 7.60 -2.48 9.96
CA LEU A 16 6.49 -1.62 10.33
C LEU A 16 6.92 -0.24 10.90
N TYR A 17 8.22 0.07 10.87
CA TYR A 17 8.75 1.39 11.24
C TYR A 17 9.24 2.14 10.00
N ALA A 18 9.12 3.47 10.02
CA ALA A 18 9.48 4.34 8.88
C ALA A 18 10.96 4.28 8.50
N ARG A 19 11.82 3.87 9.43
CA ARG A 19 13.27 3.75 9.20
C ARG A 19 13.55 2.52 8.34
N GLY A 20 14.57 2.62 7.50
CA GLY A 20 14.95 1.54 6.60
C GLY A 20 14.35 1.72 5.20
N ARG A 21 14.43 0.67 4.40
CA ARG A 21 14.20 0.71 2.96
C ARG A 21 13.39 -0.50 2.53
N PHE A 22 12.62 -0.36 1.46
CA PHE A 22 12.02 -1.49 0.75
C PHE A 22 12.38 -1.47 -0.73
N GLY A 23 12.94 -2.59 -1.20
CA GLY A 23 13.05 -2.87 -2.62
C GLY A 23 11.66 -2.99 -3.26
N ARG A 24 11.59 -2.95 -4.60
CA ARG A 24 10.31 -2.94 -5.33
C ARG A 24 9.39 -4.13 -5.02
N LEU A 25 9.95 -5.34 -4.89
CA LEU A 25 9.18 -6.56 -4.60
C LEU A 25 8.72 -6.63 -3.14
N ALA A 26 9.59 -6.26 -2.19
CA ALA A 26 9.19 -6.13 -0.79
C ALA A 26 8.09 -5.07 -0.63
N PHE A 27 8.23 -3.91 -1.28
CA PHE A 27 7.19 -2.88 -1.31
C PHE A 27 5.86 -3.41 -1.85
N ALA A 28 5.89 -4.13 -2.98
CA ALA A 28 4.70 -4.77 -3.55
C ALA A 28 4.08 -5.82 -2.60
N ALA A 29 4.91 -6.65 -1.97
CA ALA A 29 4.45 -7.68 -1.04
C ALA A 29 3.80 -7.10 0.21
N TRP A 30 4.43 -6.10 0.84
CA TRP A 30 3.89 -5.44 2.02
C TRP A 30 2.62 -4.64 1.70
N LEU A 31 2.56 -4.00 0.52
CA LEU A 31 1.34 -3.37 0.03
C LEU A 31 0.21 -4.40 -0.14
N CYS A 32 0.52 -5.55 -0.75
CA CYS A 32 -0.42 -6.66 -0.91
C CYS A 32 -0.94 -7.16 0.44
N LEU A 33 -0.02 -7.43 1.38
CA LEU A 33 -0.34 -7.97 2.70
C LEU A 33 -1.26 -7.03 3.50
N VAL A 34 -0.92 -5.73 3.56
CA VAL A 34 -1.73 -4.74 4.28
C VAL A 34 -3.10 -4.58 3.64
N ASN A 35 -3.19 -4.55 2.31
CA ASN A 35 -4.47 -4.51 1.61
C ASN A 35 -5.29 -5.76 1.86
N LEU A 36 -4.68 -6.96 1.83
CA LEU A 36 -5.38 -8.22 2.05
C LEU A 36 -5.95 -8.30 3.48
N ILE A 37 -5.16 -7.93 4.48
CA ILE A 37 -5.61 -7.87 5.88
C ILE A 37 -6.77 -6.89 6.03
N PHE A 38 -6.64 -5.68 5.48
CA PHE A 38 -7.69 -4.67 5.55
C PHE A 38 -8.98 -5.13 4.86
N LEU A 39 -8.88 -5.67 3.64
CA LEU A 39 -10.03 -6.21 2.91
C LEU A 39 -10.70 -7.35 3.66
N THR A 40 -9.92 -8.21 4.32
CA THR A 40 -10.46 -9.31 5.14
C THR A 40 -11.26 -8.76 6.33
N ILE A 41 -10.74 -7.74 7.02
CA ILE A 41 -11.44 -7.10 8.14
C ILE A 41 -12.74 -6.47 7.66
N ILE A 42 -12.69 -5.69 6.57
CA ILE A 42 -13.89 -5.05 5.98
C ILE A 42 -14.92 -6.11 5.58
N PHE A 43 -14.48 -7.19 4.91
CA PHE A 43 -15.36 -8.28 4.52
C PHE A 43 -16.05 -8.92 5.72
N VAL A 44 -15.31 -9.21 6.80
CA VAL A 44 -15.89 -9.78 8.03
C VAL A 44 -16.92 -8.82 8.64
N VAL A 45 -16.61 -7.52 8.73
CA VAL A 45 -17.54 -6.51 9.25
C VAL A 45 -18.82 -6.46 8.41
N GLU A 46 -18.70 -6.38 7.09
CA GLU A 46 -19.85 -6.36 6.18
C GLU A 46 -20.68 -7.63 6.27
N PHE A 47 -20.01 -8.79 6.31
CA PHE A 47 -20.67 -10.07 6.42
C PHE A 47 -21.46 -10.19 7.74
N CYS A 48 -20.89 -9.76 8.87
CA CYS A 48 -21.59 -9.73 10.15
C CYS A 48 -22.79 -8.77 10.15
N LEU A 49 -22.65 -7.58 9.56
CA LEU A 49 -23.76 -6.62 9.45
C LEU A 49 -24.87 -7.15 8.55
N TRP A 50 -24.51 -7.83 7.46
CA TRP A 50 -25.45 -8.49 6.59
C TRP A 50 -26.21 -9.60 7.34
N LEU A 51 -25.53 -10.48 8.08
CA LEU A 51 -26.19 -11.56 8.84
C LEU A 51 -27.26 -11.06 9.82
N ILE A 52 -27.07 -9.89 10.43
CA ILE A 52 -27.95 -9.38 11.49
C ILE A 52 -29.00 -8.41 10.93
N TRP A 53 -28.64 -7.56 9.96
CA TRP A 53 -29.47 -6.44 9.50
C TRP A 53 -29.57 -6.36 7.98
N HIS A 54 -29.69 -7.48 7.26
CA HIS A 54 -29.79 -7.45 5.79
C HIS A 54 -31.05 -6.72 5.28
N ASP A 55 -32.20 -6.87 5.96
CA ASP A 55 -33.47 -6.26 5.54
C ASP A 55 -33.53 -4.76 5.87
N ARG A 56 -33.05 -4.39 7.05
CA ARG A 56 -33.12 -3.02 7.55
C ARG A 56 -32.07 -2.76 8.62
N ARG A 57 -31.18 -1.79 8.36
CA ARG A 57 -30.21 -1.28 9.32
C ARG A 57 -30.82 -0.11 10.10
N PRO A 58 -30.77 -0.12 11.45
CA PRO A 58 -31.16 1.05 12.24
C PRO A 58 -30.20 2.23 12.00
N VAL A 59 -30.72 3.46 11.99
CA VAL A 59 -29.94 4.68 11.77
C VAL A 59 -28.75 4.81 12.74
N LEU A 60 -28.92 4.41 14.01
CA LEU A 60 -27.83 4.40 14.98
C LEU A 60 -26.67 3.48 14.56
N ILE A 61 -26.97 2.32 13.97
CA ILE A 61 -25.96 1.36 13.50
C ILE A 61 -25.19 1.93 12.30
N GLU A 62 -25.85 2.70 11.43
CA GLU A 62 -25.18 3.38 10.32
C GLU A 62 -24.14 4.40 10.82
N TYR A 63 -24.50 5.22 11.82
CA TYR A 63 -23.55 6.15 12.43
C TYR A 63 -22.38 5.43 13.11
N LEU A 64 -22.65 4.37 13.87
CA LEU A 64 -21.60 3.57 14.51
C LEU A 64 -20.68 2.89 13.48
N TYR A 65 -21.24 2.45 12.36
CA TYR A 65 -20.47 1.89 11.25
C TYR A 65 -19.51 2.92 10.64
N ILE A 66 -19.95 4.17 10.42
CA ILE A 66 -19.07 5.24 9.92
C ILE A 66 -17.90 5.46 10.89
N VAL A 67 -18.17 5.52 12.19
CA VAL A 67 -17.13 5.68 13.22
C VAL A 67 -16.16 4.50 13.19
N LEU A 68 -16.68 3.26 13.12
CA LEU A 68 -15.86 2.06 13.00
C LEU A 68 -14.96 2.11 11.76
N MET A 69 -15.50 2.52 10.61
CA MET A 69 -14.73 2.63 9.37
C MET A 69 -13.61 3.66 9.47
N ILE A 70 -13.85 4.81 10.12
CA ILE A 70 -12.81 5.80 10.38
C ILE A 70 -11.72 5.21 11.29
N VAL A 71 -12.11 4.52 12.36
CA VAL A 71 -11.17 3.87 13.28
C VAL A 71 -10.31 2.82 12.58
N LEU A 72 -10.88 2.03 11.66
CA LEU A 72 -10.16 1.04 10.87
C LEU A 72 -9.26 1.68 9.79
N LEU A 73 -9.67 2.83 9.24
CA LEU A 73 -8.92 3.54 8.22
C LEU A 73 -7.59 4.11 8.76
N LEU A 74 -7.56 4.59 10.00
CA LEU A 74 -6.37 5.20 10.61
C LEU A 74 -5.13 4.27 10.63
N PRO A 75 -5.19 3.04 11.18
CA PRO A 75 -4.04 2.13 11.15
C PRO A 75 -3.72 1.67 9.73
N TYR A 76 -4.72 1.43 8.88
CA TYR A 76 -4.49 1.10 7.48
C TYR A 76 -3.65 2.18 6.78
N LEU A 77 -4.07 3.44 6.90
CA LEU A 77 -3.38 4.57 6.32
C LEU A 77 -1.97 4.70 6.88
N TYR A 78 -1.80 4.58 8.20
CA TYR A 78 -0.49 4.58 8.84
C TYR A 78 0.47 3.57 8.20
N TYR A 79 0.07 2.31 8.07
CA TYR A 79 0.93 1.27 7.50
C TYR A 79 1.23 1.48 6.02
N ILE A 80 0.25 1.93 5.23
CA ILE A 80 0.44 2.28 3.82
C ILE A 80 1.49 3.40 3.69
N LEU A 81 1.40 4.45 4.50
CA LEU A 81 2.35 5.56 4.47
C LEU A 81 3.77 5.09 4.85
N ILE A 82 3.92 4.25 5.87
CA ILE A 82 5.22 3.68 6.26
C ILE A 82 5.85 2.90 5.11
N ILE A 83 5.07 2.05 4.44
CA ILE A 83 5.53 1.24 3.30
C ILE A 83 5.99 2.13 2.14
N ILE A 84 5.24 3.19 1.81
CA ILE A 84 5.61 4.17 0.77
C ILE A 84 6.86 4.97 1.17
N ILE A 85 6.97 5.39 2.43
CA ILE A 85 8.14 6.11 2.94
C ILE A 85 9.40 5.25 2.82
N ARG A 86 9.35 3.98 3.23
CA ARG A 86 10.48 3.03 3.07
C ARG A 86 10.84 2.82 1.59
N ARG A 87 9.85 2.85 0.70
CA ARG A 87 10.08 2.78 -0.75
C ARG A 87 10.74 4.03 -1.32
N LEU A 88 10.35 5.22 -0.83
CA LEU A 88 11.00 6.49 -1.15
C LEU A 88 12.44 6.51 -0.64
N HIS A 89 12.66 6.00 0.57
CA HIS A 89 14.00 5.85 1.16
C HIS A 89 14.89 4.96 0.31
N ASP A 90 14.35 3.88 -0.26
CA ASP A 90 15.13 2.98 -1.11
C ASP A 90 15.72 3.66 -2.34
N ARG A 91 15.01 4.66 -2.86
CA ARG A 91 15.45 5.47 -4.00
C ARG A 91 16.16 6.76 -3.60
N ASN A 92 16.50 6.92 -2.33
CA ASN A 92 17.12 8.13 -1.81
C ASN A 92 16.26 9.40 -2.05
N HIS A 93 14.93 9.30 -1.97
CA HIS A 93 13.99 10.43 -1.98
C HIS A 93 13.65 10.90 -0.56
N ARG A 94 13.12 12.12 -0.41
CA ARG A 94 12.62 12.64 0.88
C ARG A 94 11.25 12.03 1.18
N SER A 95 10.95 11.78 2.45
CA SER A 95 9.68 11.15 2.87
C SER A 95 8.46 12.02 2.57
N TRP A 96 8.62 13.34 2.47
CA TRP A 96 7.56 14.29 2.09
C TRP A 96 6.85 13.95 0.77
N PHE A 97 7.50 13.27 -0.17
CA PHE A 97 6.85 12.83 -1.41
C PHE A 97 5.69 11.84 -1.17
N VAL A 98 5.55 11.28 0.04
CA VAL A 98 4.39 10.47 0.42
C VAL A 98 3.07 11.24 0.26
N VAL A 99 3.09 12.57 0.32
CA VAL A 99 1.91 13.43 0.10
C VAL A 99 1.26 13.21 -1.27
N LEU A 100 2.04 12.80 -2.29
CA LEU A 100 1.52 12.46 -3.62
C LEU A 100 0.52 11.30 -3.60
N TYR A 101 0.55 10.45 -2.56
CA TYR A 101 -0.43 9.38 -2.36
C TYR A 101 -1.85 9.92 -2.12
N PHE A 102 -2.00 11.13 -1.61
CA PHE A 102 -3.30 11.72 -1.30
C PHE A 102 -3.91 12.51 -2.45
N VAL A 103 -3.18 12.71 -3.56
CA VAL A 103 -3.68 13.47 -4.70
C VAL A 103 -4.40 12.52 -5.66
N PRO A 104 -5.73 12.63 -5.83
CA PRO A 104 -6.48 11.75 -6.73
C PRO A 104 -5.93 11.79 -8.16
N GLY A 105 -5.86 10.63 -8.81
CA GLY A 105 -5.28 10.46 -10.14
C GLY A 105 -3.75 10.36 -10.11
N LEU A 106 -3.06 11.30 -9.45
CA LEU A 106 -1.60 11.24 -9.30
C LEU A 106 -1.14 10.09 -8.40
N ASN A 107 -1.94 9.72 -7.40
CA ASN A 107 -1.66 8.61 -6.50
C ASN A 107 -1.41 7.28 -7.25
N LEU A 108 -2.21 7.00 -8.29
CA LEU A 108 -2.05 5.78 -9.10
C LEU A 108 -0.73 5.81 -9.89
N ILE A 109 -0.47 6.93 -10.59
CA ILE A 109 0.78 7.12 -11.35
C ILE A 109 2.00 7.00 -10.43
N PHE A 110 1.92 7.61 -9.24
CA PHE A 110 2.97 7.59 -8.24
C PHE A 110 3.25 6.17 -7.71
N ILE A 111 2.21 5.38 -7.39
CA ILE A 111 2.38 3.99 -6.96
C ILE A 111 2.96 3.13 -8.09
N CYS A 112 2.47 3.26 -9.33
CA CYS A 112 3.02 2.57 -10.50
C CYS A 112 4.51 2.89 -10.69
N TYR A 113 4.88 4.17 -10.58
CA TYR A 113 6.28 4.59 -10.62
C TYR A 113 7.12 3.94 -9.51
N LEU A 114 6.63 3.90 -8.28
CA LEU A 114 7.34 3.29 -7.15
C LEU A 114 7.50 1.76 -7.31
N LEU A 115 6.53 1.10 -7.95
CA LEU A 115 6.58 -0.35 -8.23
C LEU A 115 7.58 -0.72 -9.32
N VAL A 116 7.70 0.10 -10.37
CA VAL A 116 8.55 -0.22 -11.53
C VAL A 116 9.99 0.30 -11.36
N SER A 117 10.16 1.47 -10.75
CA SER A 117 11.47 2.10 -10.61
C SER A 117 12.49 1.23 -9.88
N ARG A 118 13.77 1.29 -10.28
CA ARG A 118 14.84 0.57 -9.59
C ARG A 118 15.26 1.30 -8.31
N GLY A 119 15.59 0.53 -7.28
CA GLY A 119 16.15 1.01 -6.02
C GLY A 119 17.65 1.30 -6.11
N ASN A 120 18.21 1.98 -5.10
CA ASN A 120 19.66 2.14 -5.00
C ASN A 120 20.29 0.82 -4.48
N GLN A 121 21.30 0.27 -5.15
CA GLN A 121 21.95 -0.96 -4.67
C GLN A 121 23.01 -0.71 -3.59
N ALA A 122 23.53 0.51 -3.51
CA ALA A 122 24.52 0.90 -2.51
C ALA A 122 23.86 1.36 -1.20
N LEU A 123 24.70 1.47 -0.16
CA LEU A 123 24.36 2.17 1.07
C LEU A 123 23.89 3.60 0.73
N ASN A 124 22.75 4.00 1.30
CA ASN A 124 22.24 5.36 1.16
C ASN A 124 21.93 5.97 2.53
N ARG A 125 21.42 7.22 2.56
CA ARG A 125 21.16 7.95 3.81
C ARG A 125 20.12 7.34 4.75
N TYR A 126 19.40 6.32 4.28
CA TYR A 126 18.37 5.60 5.02
C TYR A 126 18.79 4.17 5.39
N GLY A 127 20.02 3.76 5.06
CA GLY A 127 20.58 2.48 5.47
C GLY A 127 20.95 1.54 4.32
N TYR A 128 21.23 0.30 4.70
CA TYR A 128 21.59 -0.78 3.78
C TYR A 128 20.41 -1.17 2.89
N PRO A 129 20.65 -1.70 1.69
CA PRO A 129 19.59 -2.27 0.87
C PRO A 129 18.84 -3.36 1.66
N TRP A 130 17.52 -3.43 1.42
CA TRP A 130 16.65 -4.40 2.09
C TRP A 130 17.05 -5.82 1.71
N ASN A 131 17.20 -6.69 2.71
CA ASN A 131 17.38 -8.11 2.48
C ASN A 131 16.02 -8.78 2.33
N MET A 132 15.62 -9.02 1.08
CA MET A 132 14.29 -9.52 0.75
C MET A 132 14.08 -10.97 1.18
N TYR A 133 13.00 -11.25 1.89
CA TYR A 133 12.62 -12.61 2.26
C TYR A 133 11.97 -13.37 1.10
N GLY A 134 11.99 -14.71 1.14
CA GLY A 134 11.40 -15.56 0.09
C GLY A 134 9.91 -15.31 -0.14
N TRP A 135 9.13 -15.15 0.95
CA TRP A 135 7.69 -14.86 0.88
C TRP A 135 7.39 -13.49 0.26
N GLU A 136 8.25 -12.48 0.49
CA GLU A 136 8.11 -11.16 -0.11
C GLU A 136 8.32 -11.22 -1.62
N LYS A 137 9.20 -12.10 -2.10
CA LYS A 137 9.39 -12.29 -3.54
C LYS A 137 8.12 -12.82 -4.19
N ILE A 138 7.52 -13.84 -3.59
CA ILE A 138 6.31 -14.50 -4.11
C ILE A 138 5.15 -13.51 -4.11
N LEU A 139 4.81 -12.95 -2.94
CA LEU A 139 3.72 -11.98 -2.82
C LEU A 139 3.96 -10.72 -3.66
N GLY A 140 5.21 -10.27 -3.76
CA GLY A 140 5.58 -9.12 -4.57
C GLY A 140 5.26 -9.33 -6.06
N TRP A 141 5.60 -10.50 -6.61
CA TRP A 141 5.22 -10.82 -8.00
C TRP A 141 3.72 -10.98 -8.18
N CYS A 142 3.03 -11.65 -7.24
CA CYS A 142 1.56 -11.75 -7.26
C CYS A 142 0.91 -10.37 -7.32
N GLN A 143 1.37 -9.42 -6.50
CA GLN A 143 0.87 -8.05 -6.50
C GLN A 143 1.15 -7.32 -7.83
N MET A 144 2.32 -7.52 -8.44
CA MET A 144 2.67 -6.89 -9.71
C MET A 144 1.76 -7.39 -10.83
N VAL A 145 1.50 -8.70 -10.89
CA VAL A 145 0.55 -9.30 -11.86
C VAL A 145 -0.86 -8.77 -11.60
N LEU A 146 -1.31 -8.76 -10.34
CA LEU A 146 -2.62 -8.25 -9.96
C LEU A 146 -2.82 -6.79 -10.40
N LEU A 147 -1.81 -5.92 -10.23
CA LEU A 147 -1.89 -4.54 -10.69
C LEU A 147 -2.09 -4.47 -12.22
N LEU A 148 -1.36 -5.27 -12.99
CA LEU A 148 -1.50 -5.29 -14.45
C LEU A 148 -2.90 -5.73 -14.89
N LEU A 149 -3.46 -6.74 -14.22
CA LEU A 149 -4.84 -7.19 -14.47
C LEU A 149 -5.87 -6.10 -14.13
N ILE A 150 -5.68 -5.38 -13.02
CA ILE A 150 -6.56 -4.26 -12.65
C ILE A 150 -6.48 -3.13 -13.68
N LEU A 151 -5.28 -2.75 -14.11
CA LEU A 151 -5.10 -1.70 -15.13
C LEU A 151 -5.72 -2.10 -16.48
N LEU A 152 -5.62 -3.38 -16.87
CA LEU A 152 -6.27 -3.92 -18.06
C LEU A 152 -7.81 -3.92 -17.93
N GLY A 153 -8.35 -4.32 -16.78
CA GLY A 153 -9.79 -4.28 -16.54
C GLY A 153 -10.35 -2.85 -16.61
N LEU A 154 -9.64 -1.89 -16.00
CA LEU A 154 -10.01 -0.48 -16.04
C LEU A 154 -9.98 0.10 -17.47
N SER A 155 -9.00 -0.29 -18.29
CA SER A 155 -8.94 0.19 -19.68
C SER A 155 -10.08 -0.35 -20.54
N ILE A 156 -10.45 -1.64 -20.36
CA ILE A 156 -11.60 -2.25 -21.04
C ILE A 156 -12.91 -1.54 -20.64
N LEU A 157 -13.12 -1.29 -19.35
CA LEU A 157 -14.31 -0.58 -18.85
C LEU A 157 -14.39 0.85 -19.41
N LEU A 158 -13.27 1.57 -19.46
CA LEU A 158 -13.21 2.92 -20.02
C LEU A 158 -13.57 2.93 -21.51
N ILE A 159 -13.01 1.99 -22.28
CA ILE A 159 -13.31 1.83 -23.71
C ILE A 159 -14.80 1.54 -23.90
N GLY A 160 -15.35 0.57 -23.16
CA GLY A 160 -16.78 0.23 -23.22
C GLY A 160 -17.69 1.41 -22.87
N PHE A 161 -17.32 2.22 -21.88
CA PHE A 161 -18.05 3.45 -21.54
C PHE A 161 -18.02 4.52 -22.64
N ILE A 162 -16.88 4.67 -23.32
CA ILE A 162 -16.75 5.60 -24.45
C ILE A 162 -17.65 5.17 -25.61
N PHE A 163 -17.64 3.87 -25.94
CA PHE A 163 -18.43 3.33 -27.05
C PHE A 163 -19.94 3.20 -26.74
N ASN A 164 -20.34 3.04 -25.47
CA ASN A 164 -21.76 3.02 -25.10
C ASN A 164 -22.39 4.43 -25.05
N LYS A 165 -21.56 5.47 -25.13
CA LYS A 165 -22.00 6.88 -25.20
C LYS A 165 -22.08 7.44 -26.63
N SER A 166 -21.60 6.72 -27.63
CA SER A 166 -21.65 7.07 -29.06
C SER A 166 -22.78 6.33 -29.76
#